data_AF-A0A7X8ZB87-F1
#
_entry.id   AF-A0A7X8ZB87-F1
#
_cell.length_a   1.000
_cell.length_b   1.000
_cell.length_c   1.000
_cell.angle_alpha   90.00
_cell.angle_beta   90.00
_cell.angle_gamma   90.00
#
_symmetry.space_group_name_H-M   'P 1'
#
loop_
_entity.id
_entity.type
_entity.pdbx_description
1 polymer ?
#
loop_
_entity_poly.entity_id
_entity_poly.type
_entity_poly.pdbx_seq_one_letter_code
_entity_poly.pdbx_strand_id
1 'polypeptide(L)'
;MEYFADLHVHIGRAKGHPVKITASRRLTLDNIYDYCINRKGIDIVGIVDCASPFVLEEIQEQLNDEKIIPLSGGGARYKDKLTIIFGAEIETAEVNGVAHSIAFFPFYEQIKDFSSNMSEYITNITLSSQKARLCAKDLFKIVHSLGGELVPAHVFTPFKSFYGSCY
;
A
#
# COMPACT_ATOMS: atom_id res chain seq x y z
N MET A 1 11.50 -13.90 -19.34
CA MET A 1 10.26 -14.30 -18.64
C MET A 1 9.38 -13.06 -18.57
N GLU A 2 8.10 -13.21 -18.84
CA GLU A 2 7.13 -12.10 -18.83
C GLU A 2 6.31 -12.19 -17.54
N TYR A 3 5.98 -11.05 -16.94
CA TYR A 3 5.18 -10.97 -15.72
C TYR A 3 4.14 -9.86 -15.85
N PHE A 4 2.94 -10.10 -15.32
CA PHE A 4 1.89 -9.10 -15.20
C PHE A 4 1.80 -8.58 -13.77
N ALA A 5 1.80 -7.25 -13.64
CA ALA A 5 1.78 -6.58 -12.34
C ALA A 5 0.62 -5.58 -12.22
N ASP A 6 -0.02 -5.56 -11.05
CA ASP A 6 -0.97 -4.53 -10.64
C ASP A 6 -0.50 -3.96 -9.29
N LEU A 7 0.16 -2.81 -9.32
CA LEU A 7 0.90 -2.28 -8.17
C LEU A 7 0.11 -1.25 -7.34
N HIS A 8 -1.14 -0.97 -7.70
CA HIS A 8 -1.98 0.00 -7.00
C HIS A 8 -3.34 -0.62 -6.67
N VAL A 9 -3.36 -1.58 -5.75
CA VAL A 9 -4.58 -2.27 -5.30
C VAL A 9 -4.93 -1.89 -3.87
N HIS A 10 -6.18 -1.49 -3.67
CA HIS A 10 -6.70 -1.15 -2.34
C HIS A 10 -7.44 -2.30 -1.65
N ILE A 11 -7.40 -2.26 -0.32
CA ILE A 11 -8.15 -3.07 0.63
C ILE A 11 -9.40 -2.30 1.08
N GLY A 12 -10.56 -2.94 0.96
CA GLY A 12 -11.81 -2.42 1.50
C GLY A 12 -11.99 -2.74 2.98
N ARG A 13 -11.58 -3.95 3.43
CA ARG A 13 -11.68 -4.38 4.83
C ARG A 13 -10.53 -5.29 5.26
N ALA A 14 -10.14 -5.15 6.52
CA ALA A 14 -9.21 -6.03 7.24
C ALA A 14 -9.65 -6.14 8.71
N LYS A 15 -9.45 -7.30 9.34
CA LYS A 15 -9.86 -7.63 10.73
C LYS A 15 -11.32 -7.30 11.06
N GLY A 16 -12.20 -7.35 10.06
CA GLY A 16 -13.61 -6.95 10.22
C GLY A 16 -13.85 -5.43 10.23
N HIS A 17 -12.81 -4.59 10.13
CA HIS A 17 -12.91 -3.13 10.08
C HIS A 17 -12.83 -2.59 8.63
N PRO A 18 -13.45 -1.44 8.32
CA PRO A 18 -13.25 -0.76 7.05
C PRO A 18 -11.83 -0.18 6.97
N VAL A 19 -11.16 -0.39 5.84
CA VAL A 19 -9.86 0.23 5.53
C VAL A 19 -10.06 1.37 4.53
N LYS A 20 -10.77 1.11 3.42
CA LYS A 20 -11.23 2.13 2.48
C LYS A 20 -12.75 2.15 2.42
N ILE A 21 -13.36 3.18 3.01
CA ILE A 21 -14.82 3.28 3.22
C ILE A 21 -15.61 3.16 1.91
N THR A 22 -15.10 3.75 0.83
CA THR A 22 -15.75 3.76 -0.49
C THR A 22 -15.46 2.52 -1.32
N ALA A 23 -14.57 1.63 -0.86
CA ALA A 23 -14.22 0.42 -1.58
C ALA A 23 -15.14 -0.76 -1.22
N SER A 24 -15.16 -1.77 -2.09
CA SER A 24 -15.94 -2.99 -1.85
C SER A 24 -15.49 -3.70 -0.56
N ARG A 25 -16.45 -4.09 0.28
CA ARG A 25 -16.20 -4.90 1.49
C ARG A 25 -15.59 -6.28 1.19
N ARG A 26 -15.58 -6.70 -0.07
CA ARG A 26 -14.98 -7.97 -0.54
C ARG A 26 -13.51 -7.81 -0.95
N LEU A 27 -12.97 -6.59 -1.02
CA LEU A 27 -11.54 -6.37 -1.23
C LEU A 27 -10.79 -6.62 0.08
N THR A 28 -10.62 -7.91 0.40
CA THR A 28 -9.79 -8.41 1.50
C THR A 28 -8.50 -9.00 0.90
N LEU A 29 -7.44 -9.17 1.70
CA LEU A 29 -6.18 -9.77 1.23
C LEU A 29 -6.42 -11.09 0.50
N ASP A 30 -7.15 -12.00 1.14
CA ASP A 30 -7.45 -13.34 0.58
C ASP A 30 -8.18 -13.28 -0.75
N ASN A 31 -9.22 -12.44 -0.85
CA ASN A 31 -9.98 -12.32 -2.08
C ASN A 31 -9.16 -11.70 -3.20
N ILE A 32 -8.27 -10.74 -2.89
CA ILE A 32 -7.36 -10.15 -3.87
C ILE A 32 -6.40 -11.22 -4.37
N TYR A 33 -5.74 -11.97 -3.48
CA TYR A 33 -4.79 -13.00 -3.86
C TYR A 33 -5.42 -14.07 -4.75
N ASP A 34 -6.58 -14.59 -4.33
CA ASP A 34 -7.29 -15.62 -5.08
C ASP A 34 -7.81 -15.08 -6.43
N TYR A 35 -8.21 -13.82 -6.51
CA TYR A 35 -8.64 -13.21 -7.77
C TYR A 35 -7.48 -12.98 -8.73
N CYS A 36 -6.33 -12.52 -8.24
CA CYS A 36 -5.10 -12.36 -9.03
C CYS A 36 -4.71 -13.68 -9.70
N ILE A 37 -4.69 -14.78 -8.95
CA ILE A 37 -4.28 -16.10 -9.46
C ILE A 37 -5.35 -16.71 -10.35
N ASN A 38 -6.61 -16.79 -9.88
CA ASN A 38 -7.62 -17.66 -10.50
C ASN A 38 -8.49 -16.96 -11.53
N ARG A 39 -8.42 -15.63 -11.65
CA ARG A 39 -9.27 -14.84 -12.57
C ARG A 39 -8.51 -13.89 -13.46
N LYS A 40 -7.60 -13.09 -12.88
CA LYS A 40 -6.95 -11.99 -13.61
C LYS A 40 -5.63 -12.40 -14.27
N GLY A 41 -4.93 -13.41 -13.75
CA GLY A 41 -3.61 -13.82 -14.24
C GLY A 41 -2.53 -12.80 -13.91
N ILE A 42 -2.55 -12.24 -12.69
CA ILE A 42 -1.54 -11.30 -12.20
C ILE A 42 -0.49 -12.06 -11.40
N ASP A 43 0.79 -11.86 -11.74
CA ASP A 43 1.95 -12.48 -11.09
C ASP A 43 2.47 -11.67 -9.90
N ILE A 44 2.30 -10.34 -9.94
CA ILE A 44 2.78 -9.41 -8.92
C ILE A 44 1.67 -8.43 -8.54
N VAL A 45 1.33 -8.34 -7.25
CA VAL A 45 0.35 -7.38 -6.74
C VAL A 45 0.99 -6.44 -5.72
N GLY A 46 0.78 -5.13 -5.88
CA GLY A 46 1.11 -4.12 -4.89
C GLY A 46 -0.14 -3.74 -4.11
N ILE A 47 -0.14 -4.06 -2.81
CA ILE A 47 -1.22 -3.66 -1.91
C ILE A 47 -0.82 -2.35 -1.27
N VAL A 48 -1.60 -1.29 -1.50
CA VAL A 48 -1.23 0.08 -1.12
C VAL A 48 -1.91 0.57 0.16
N ASP A 49 -2.44 -0.35 0.96
CA ASP A 49 -3.08 -0.04 2.25
C ASP A 49 -2.38 -0.73 3.42
N CYS A 50 -1.14 -1.20 3.22
CA CYS A 50 -0.36 -1.88 4.24
C CYS A 50 0.11 -0.97 5.37
N ALA A 51 -0.06 0.36 5.29
CA ALA A 51 0.15 1.23 6.45
C ALA A 51 -0.98 1.16 7.49
N SER A 52 -2.13 0.56 7.16
CA SER A 52 -3.21 0.37 8.14
C SER A 52 -2.81 -0.71 9.17
N PRO A 53 -2.92 -0.44 10.49
CA PRO A 53 -2.63 -1.43 11.52
C PRO A 53 -3.43 -2.73 11.37
N PHE A 54 -4.68 -2.67 10.91
CA PHE A 54 -5.49 -3.86 10.68
C PHE A 54 -4.95 -4.71 9.52
N VAL A 55 -4.43 -4.08 8.47
CA VAL A 55 -3.84 -4.79 7.32
C VAL A 55 -2.49 -5.39 7.73
N LEU A 56 -1.67 -4.66 8.50
CA LEU A 56 -0.41 -5.18 9.05
C LEU A 56 -0.62 -6.38 9.95
N GLU A 57 -1.66 -6.36 10.77
CA GLU A 57 -2.02 -7.47 11.65
C GLU A 57 -2.36 -8.73 10.82
N GLU A 58 -3.21 -8.61 9.80
CA GLU A 58 -3.53 -9.75 8.92
C GLU A 58 -2.30 -10.25 8.15
N ILE A 59 -1.43 -9.37 7.66
CA ILE A 59 -0.19 -9.78 6.99
C ILE A 59 0.71 -10.54 7.98
N GLN A 60 0.82 -10.08 9.22
CA GLN A 60 1.59 -10.77 10.26
C GLN A 60 1.03 -12.15 10.57
N GLU A 61 -0.29 -12.28 10.67
CA GLU A 61 -0.97 -13.57 10.84
C GLU A 61 -0.67 -14.51 9.66
N GLN A 62 -0.77 -14.01 8.42
CA GLN A 62 -0.45 -14.80 7.23
C GLN A 62 1.02 -15.23 7.14
N LEU A 63 1.94 -14.42 7.66
CA LEU A 63 3.36 -14.77 7.76
C LEU A 63 3.59 -15.86 8.82
N ASN A 64 2.98 -15.70 10.00
CA ASN A 64 3.09 -16.66 11.09
C ASN A 64 2.48 -18.03 10.74
N ASP A 65 1.39 -18.02 9.98
CA ASP A 65 0.70 -19.22 9.51
C ASP A 65 1.34 -19.82 8.23
N GLU A 66 2.47 -19.26 7.77
CA GLU A 66 3.17 -19.63 6.53
C GLU A 66 2.27 -19.60 5.27
N LYS A 67 1.16 -18.87 5.32
CA LYS A 67 0.24 -18.68 4.19
C LYS A 67 0.88 -17.84 3.10
N ILE A 68 1.69 -16.86 3.50
CA ILE A 68 2.61 -16.14 2.61
C ILE A 68 4.05 -16.33 3.10
N ILE A 69 4.98 -16.51 2.17
CA ILE A 69 6.38 -16.84 2.48
C ILE A 69 7.27 -15.65 2.07
N PRO A 70 8.03 -15.02 2.97
CA PRO A 70 8.95 -13.94 2.62
C PRO A 70 9.93 -14.33 1.52
N LEU A 71 10.21 -13.40 0.61
CA LEU A 71 11.21 -13.56 -0.43
C LEU A 71 12.48 -12.79 -0.05
N SER A 72 13.66 -13.38 -0.30
CA SER A 72 14.95 -12.75 0.00
C SER A 72 15.19 -11.44 -0.76
N GLY A 73 14.60 -11.30 -1.95
CA GLY A 73 14.65 -10.09 -2.77
C GLY A 73 13.58 -9.04 -2.45
N GLY A 74 12.75 -9.27 -1.43
CA GLY A 74 11.62 -8.42 -1.06
C GLY A 74 10.27 -8.96 -1.55
N GLY A 75 9.22 -8.59 -0.83
CA GLY A 75 7.87 -9.09 -0.96
C GLY A 75 7.65 -10.44 -0.26
N ALA A 76 6.47 -11.01 -0.49
CA ALA A 76 6.11 -12.34 -0.04
C ALA A 76 5.43 -13.14 -1.15
N ARG A 77 5.57 -14.46 -1.11
CA ARG A 77 5.03 -15.40 -2.07
C ARG A 77 3.77 -16.07 -1.52
N TYR A 78 2.69 -16.04 -2.30
CA TYR A 78 1.45 -16.75 -2.00
C TYR A 78 1.23 -17.91 -2.98
N LYS A 79 1.02 -19.12 -2.45
CA LYS A 79 0.77 -20.37 -3.21
C LYS A 79 1.79 -20.64 -4.33
N ASP A 80 3.02 -20.15 -4.17
CA ASP A 80 4.08 -20.16 -5.20
C ASP A 80 3.65 -19.61 -6.58
N LYS A 81 2.65 -18.73 -6.62
CA LYS A 81 2.10 -18.18 -7.87
C LYS A 81 2.08 -16.66 -7.91
N LEU A 82 1.76 -16.03 -6.78
CA LEU A 82 1.62 -14.57 -6.67
C LEU A 82 2.71 -14.00 -5.77
N THR A 83 3.36 -12.94 -6.24
CA THR A 83 4.26 -12.11 -5.42
C THR A 83 3.51 -10.89 -4.93
N ILE A 84 3.62 -10.62 -3.63
CA ILE A 84 2.95 -9.52 -2.94
C ILE A 84 4.01 -8.48 -2.57
N ILE A 85 3.79 -7.23 -2.98
CA ILE A 85 4.60 -6.07 -2.61
C ILE A 85 3.81 -5.20 -1.63
N PHE A 86 4.48 -4.81 -0.55
CA PHE A 86 3.88 -4.02 0.52
C PHE A 86 3.99 -2.53 0.18
N GLY A 87 2.86 -1.83 0.21
CA GLY A 87 2.84 -0.40 -0.04
C GLY A 87 1.80 0.36 0.75
N ALA A 88 1.90 1.68 0.67
CA ALA A 88 1.00 2.62 1.31
C ALA A 88 0.78 3.84 0.41
N GLU A 89 -0.48 4.08 0.01
CA GLU A 89 -0.87 5.32 -0.63
C GLU A 89 -1.13 6.40 0.44
N ILE A 90 -0.39 7.50 0.36
CA ILE A 90 -0.47 8.65 1.24
C ILE A 90 -0.95 9.87 0.47
N GLU A 91 -1.93 10.59 1.01
CA GLU A 91 -2.33 11.90 0.50
C GLU A 91 -1.42 12.97 1.13
N THR A 92 -0.58 13.58 0.32
CA THR A 92 0.36 14.65 0.70
C THR A 92 -0.28 16.03 0.60
N ALA A 93 0.12 16.93 1.49
CA ALA A 93 -0.29 18.33 1.48
C ALA A 93 0.72 19.16 0.67
N GLU A 94 0.30 19.58 -0.52
CA GLU A 94 1.12 20.35 -1.45
C GLU A 94 0.74 21.84 -1.40
N VAL A 95 1.60 22.71 -1.95
CA VAL A 95 1.40 24.16 -1.92
C VAL A 95 0.03 24.57 -2.45
N ASN A 96 -0.40 23.98 -3.57
CA ASN A 96 -1.66 24.30 -4.25
C ASN A 96 -2.73 23.21 -4.11
N GLY A 97 -2.63 22.29 -3.14
CA GLY A 97 -3.67 21.28 -2.95
C GLY A 97 -3.20 20.01 -2.24
N VAL A 98 -3.69 18.87 -2.71
CA VAL A 98 -3.28 17.56 -2.21
C VAL A 98 -2.96 16.62 -3.37
N ALA A 99 -1.99 15.74 -3.17
CA ALA A 99 -1.58 14.76 -4.17
C ALA A 99 -1.37 13.39 -3.54
N HIS A 100 -1.73 12.32 -4.23
CA HIS A 100 -1.43 10.96 -3.77
C HIS A 100 -0.02 10.53 -4.19
N SER A 101 0.68 9.86 -3.28
CA SER A 101 1.95 9.18 -3.54
C SER A 101 1.93 7.79 -2.92
N ILE A 102 2.55 6.82 -3.56
CA ILE A 102 2.62 5.44 -3.09
C ILE A 102 4.04 5.18 -2.61
N ALA A 103 4.18 4.77 -1.35
CA ALA A 103 5.40 4.26 -0.80
C ALA A 103 5.40 2.73 -0.90
N PHE A 104 6.45 2.13 -1.45
CA PHE A 104 6.65 0.68 -1.48
C PHE A 104 7.84 0.31 -0.62
N PHE A 105 7.73 -0.82 0.07
CA PHE A 105 8.78 -1.35 0.94
C PHE A 105 9.09 -2.80 0.62
N PRO A 106 10.37 -3.19 0.70
CA PRO A 106 10.78 -4.55 0.34
C PRO A 106 10.31 -5.59 1.36
N PHE A 107 10.26 -5.28 2.66
CA PHE A 107 9.86 -6.27 3.67
C PHE A 107 8.83 -5.72 4.67
N TYR A 108 8.18 -6.66 5.37
CA TYR A 108 7.13 -6.39 6.34
C TYR A 108 7.57 -5.44 7.45
N GLU A 109 8.80 -5.59 7.96
CA GLU A 109 9.28 -4.74 9.06
C GLU A 109 9.38 -3.26 8.63
N GLN A 110 9.85 -2.97 7.41
CA GLN A 110 9.94 -1.59 6.92
C GLN A 110 8.56 -0.92 6.78
N ILE A 111 7.55 -1.63 6.24
CA ILE A 111 6.20 -1.05 6.13
C ILE A 111 5.53 -0.89 7.50
N LYS A 112 5.85 -1.76 8.46
CA LYS A 112 5.42 -1.65 9.84
C LYS A 112 6.03 -0.43 10.52
N ASP A 113 7.35 -0.24 10.39
CA ASP A 113 8.05 0.95 10.87
C ASP A 113 7.50 2.22 10.21
N PHE A 114 7.24 2.16 8.89
CA PHE A 114 6.61 3.26 8.16
C PHE A 114 5.23 3.60 8.72
N SER A 115 4.37 2.61 8.98
CA SER A 115 3.07 2.82 9.63
C SER A 115 3.21 3.54 10.98
N SER A 116 4.15 3.09 11.82
CA SER A 116 4.43 3.74 13.11
C SER A 116 4.88 5.20 12.94
N ASN A 117 5.82 5.48 12.03
CA ASN A 117 6.26 6.84 11.75
C ASN A 117 5.11 7.72 11.23
N MET A 118 4.30 7.19 10.32
CA MET A 118 3.20 7.93 9.69
C MET A 118 2.06 8.26 10.65
N SER A 119 1.92 7.53 11.76
CA SER A 119 0.92 7.81 12.82
C SER A 119 1.10 9.20 13.46
N GLU A 120 2.30 9.78 13.42
CA GLU A 120 2.55 11.14 13.89
C GLU A 120 1.97 12.20 12.94
N TYR A 121 1.85 11.87 11.65
CA TYR A 121 1.47 12.81 10.59
C TYR A 121 0.03 12.62 10.11
N ILE A 122 -0.58 11.47 10.38
CA ILE A 122 -1.92 11.08 9.93
C ILE A 122 -2.82 10.85 11.16
N THR A 123 -3.93 11.59 11.23
CA THR A 123 -4.87 11.51 12.37
C THR A 123 -5.48 10.12 12.56
N ASN A 124 -5.82 9.43 11.46
CA ASN A 124 -6.41 8.10 11.51
C ASN A 124 -5.70 7.14 10.54
N ILE A 125 -4.58 6.58 11.00
CA ILE A 125 -3.76 5.66 10.20
C ILE A 125 -4.49 4.35 9.85
N THR A 126 -5.61 4.03 10.50
CA THR A 126 -6.38 2.82 10.18
C THR A 126 -7.09 2.88 8.83
N LEU A 127 -7.30 4.07 8.29
CA LEU A 127 -7.96 4.29 7.00
C LEU A 127 -6.94 4.48 5.87
N SER A 128 -7.34 4.05 4.68
CA SER A 128 -6.61 4.20 3.42
C SER A 128 -6.56 5.65 2.92
N SER A 129 -5.50 6.01 2.18
CA SER A 129 -5.34 7.27 1.43
C SER A 129 -5.59 8.53 2.28
N GLN A 130 -5.22 8.51 3.56
CA GLN A 130 -5.46 9.64 4.46
C GLN A 130 -4.46 10.77 4.24
N LYS A 131 -4.93 11.99 4.49
CA LYS A 131 -4.09 13.19 4.42
C LYS A 131 -3.04 13.17 5.52
N ALA A 132 -1.78 13.15 5.11
CA ALA A 132 -0.64 13.41 5.98
C ALA A 132 -0.37 14.92 6.07
N ARG A 133 0.06 15.38 7.24
CA ARG A 133 0.57 16.75 7.45
C ARG A 133 2.00 16.91 6.92
N LEU A 134 2.26 16.42 5.70
CA LEU A 134 3.56 16.38 5.03
C LEU A 134 3.40 16.68 3.54
N CYS A 135 4.37 17.38 2.96
CA CYS A 135 4.53 17.45 1.51
C CYS A 135 5.27 16.21 0.99
N ALA A 136 5.17 15.95 -0.32
CA ALA A 136 5.81 14.81 -0.96
C ALA A 136 7.33 14.76 -0.77
N LYS A 137 7.99 15.92 -0.72
CA LYS A 137 9.43 16.00 -0.47
C LYS A 137 9.82 15.46 0.91
N ASP A 138 9.03 15.77 1.94
CA ASP A 138 9.31 15.29 3.29
C ASP A 138 8.89 13.82 3.46
N LEU A 139 7.78 13.42 2.84
CA LEU A 139 7.40 12.01 2.74
C LEU A 139 8.52 11.17 2.09
N PHE A 140 9.10 11.65 0.99
CA PHE A 140 10.21 10.98 0.31
C PHE A 140 11.39 10.71 1.25
N LYS A 141 11.78 11.69 2.08
CA LYS A 141 12.88 11.51 3.04
C LYS A 141 12.59 10.38 4.03
N ILE A 142 11.36 10.31 4.54
CA ILE A 142 10.94 9.24 5.47
C ILE A 142 11.00 7.88 4.76
N VAL A 143 10.37 7.77 3.59
CA VAL A 143 10.32 6.53 2.81
C VAL A 143 11.73 6.04 2.47
N HIS A 144 12.57 6.92 1.94
CA HIS A 144 13.95 6.59 1.59
C HIS A 144 14.80 6.22 2.82
N SER A 145 14.58 6.85 3.98
CA SER A 145 15.29 6.50 5.22
C SER A 145 14.98 5.09 5.73
N LEU A 146 13.83 4.54 5.35
CA LEU A 146 13.39 3.18 5.67
C LEU A 146 13.71 2.20 4.52
N GLY A 147 14.46 2.62 3.51
CA GLY A 147 14.82 1.79 2.35
C GLY A 147 13.65 1.48 1.42
N GLY A 148 12.60 2.31 1.45
CA GLY A 148 11.48 2.23 0.53
C GLY A 148 11.65 3.12 -0.70
N GLU A 149 10.75 2.94 -1.66
CA GLU A 149 10.65 3.73 -2.88
C GLU A 149 9.34 4.52 -2.91
N LEU A 150 9.40 5.80 -3.29
CA LEU A 150 8.21 6.65 -3.41
C LEU A 150 7.89 6.92 -4.88
N VAL A 151 6.65 6.65 -5.27
CA VAL A 151 6.14 6.86 -6.63
C VAL A 151 4.93 7.79 -6.59
N PRO A 152 4.90 8.90 -7.36
CA PRO A 152 3.73 9.77 -7.41
C PRO A 152 2.57 9.06 -8.11
N ALA A 153 1.39 9.04 -7.49
CA ALA A 153 0.24 8.31 -8.01
C ALA A 153 -0.51 9.13 -9.06
N HIS A 154 -0.96 8.46 -10.13
CA HIS A 154 -1.95 8.95 -11.11
C HIS A 154 -1.86 10.47 -11.38
N VAL A 155 -0.66 10.91 -11.78
CA VAL A 155 -0.19 12.30 -11.65
C VAL A 155 -0.94 13.33 -12.49
N PHE A 156 -1.76 12.89 -13.44
CA PHE A 156 -2.55 13.73 -14.34
C PHE A 156 -4.06 13.69 -14.04
N THR A 157 -4.51 12.90 -13.05
CA THR A 157 -5.93 12.85 -12.66
C THR A 157 -6.39 14.25 -12.22
N PRO A 158 -7.58 14.74 -12.61
CA PRO A 158 -8.00 16.12 -12.34
C PRO A 158 -8.33 16.42 -10.86
N PHE A 159 -7.99 15.50 -9.95
CA PHE A 159 -8.11 15.61 -8.51
C PHE A 159 -7.01 14.79 -7.85
N LYS A 160 -6.57 15.23 -6.68
CA LYS A 160 -5.60 14.54 -5.82
C LYS A 160 -4.31 14.12 -6.54
N SER A 161 -3.79 14.97 -7.43
CA SER A 161 -2.61 14.70 -8.24
C SER A 161 -1.70 15.92 -8.39
N PHE A 162 -0.43 15.66 -8.66
CA PHE A 162 0.59 16.69 -8.83
C PHE A 162 0.30 17.61 -10.02
N TYR A 163 0.13 17.05 -11.23
CA TYR A 163 0.00 17.82 -12.47
C TYR A 163 -1.45 18.08 -12.88
N GLY A 164 -2.42 17.40 -12.28
CA GLY A 164 -3.85 17.62 -12.56
C GLY A 164 -4.54 18.56 -11.57
N SER A 165 -4.00 18.75 -10.35
CA SER A 165 -4.64 19.60 -9.34
C SER A 165 -3.71 20.45 -8.46
N CYS A 166 -2.40 20.22 -8.45
CA CYS A 166 -1.46 20.93 -7.58
C CYS A 166 -0.45 21.83 -8.32
N TYR A 167 -0.69 22.10 -9.60
CA TYR A 167 0.17 22.96 -10.43
C TYR A 167 -0.05 24.46 -10.18
#